data_AF-A0A3L8RVC1-F1
#
_entry.id   AF-A0A3L8RVC1-F1
#
_cell.length_a   1.000
_cell.length_b   1.000
_cell.length_c   1.000
_cell.angle_alpha   90.00
_cell.angle_beta   90.00
_cell.angle_gamma   90.00
#
_symmetry.space_group_name_H-M   'P 1'
#
loop_
_entity.id
_entity.type
_entity.pdbx_description
1 polymer ?
#
loop_
_entity_poly.entity_id
_entity_poly.type
_entity_poly.pdbx_seq_one_letter_code
_entity_poly.pdbx_strand_id
1 'polypeptide(L)'
;MPLWLGLHKKRSSQGRHLAHNISSPTAIILLGCKQGGQPFLPTPSDYWLSLLYKRLIGPKVLAIHVAGLQRKPRPGRVIRDKLRIYAHCTSYHNHNYVRGSITLYIINLHRSRKKIKLAGTLRDKIVHQYLLQPYGKDGLHSKSVQLNGQPLAMVDDGTLPELKPRPLRAGRTLVIPPLTMSFYVVKNVNALACRYR
;
A
#
# COMPACT_ATOMS: atom_id res chain seq x y z
N MET A 1 21.01 -0.35 -3.90
CA MET A 1 20.65 1.09 -4.01
C MET A 1 19.23 1.33 -3.50
N PRO A 2 18.97 2.35 -2.68
CA PRO A 2 17.62 2.70 -2.23
C PRO A 2 16.81 3.39 -3.35
N LEU A 3 15.51 3.10 -3.42
CA LEU A 3 14.57 3.82 -4.28
C LEU A 3 14.08 5.09 -3.57
N TRP A 4 13.84 6.17 -4.31
CA TRP A 4 13.33 7.42 -3.74
C TRP A 4 11.89 7.67 -4.20
N LEU A 5 10.97 7.91 -3.27
CA LEU A 5 9.55 8.12 -3.55
C LEU A 5 9.12 9.56 -3.22
N GLY A 6 8.47 10.24 -4.18
CA GLY A 6 7.87 11.57 -3.99
C GLY A 6 6.50 11.73 -4.67
N LEU A 7 5.73 12.74 -4.25
CA LEU A 7 4.47 13.16 -4.89
C LEU A 7 4.73 14.23 -5.96
N HIS A 8 3.89 14.26 -6.99
CA HIS A 8 3.95 15.27 -8.06
C HIS A 8 2.83 16.32 -7.95
N LYS A 9 3.11 17.58 -8.32
CA LYS A 9 2.11 18.63 -8.51
C LYS A 9 1.65 18.60 -9.97
N LYS A 10 0.40 18.24 -10.26
CA LYS A 10 -0.13 18.26 -11.64
C LYS A 10 -0.06 19.71 -12.15
N ARG A 11 0.79 19.99 -13.15
CA ARG A 11 0.77 21.27 -13.88
C ARG A 11 -0.46 21.27 -14.79
N SER A 12 -1.24 22.34 -14.76
CA SER A 12 -2.34 22.57 -15.68
C SER A 12 -1.77 23.04 -17.02
N SER A 13 -1.91 22.21 -18.07
CA SER A 13 -1.83 22.65 -19.45
C SER A 13 -2.61 21.65 -20.32
N GLN A 14 -3.52 22.18 -21.13
CA GLN A 14 -4.31 21.47 -22.13
C GLN A 14 -3.42 20.60 -23.04
N GLY A 15 -3.93 19.41 -23.36
CA GLY A 15 -3.30 18.46 -24.29
C GLY A 15 -3.91 17.08 -24.13
N ARG A 16 -4.88 16.74 -25.00
CA ARG A 16 -5.42 15.39 -25.13
C ARG A 16 -4.27 14.47 -25.54
N HIS A 17 -3.89 13.51 -24.69
CA HIS A 17 -3.35 12.23 -25.13
C HIS A 17 -3.55 11.18 -24.04
N LEU A 18 -4.42 10.22 -24.37
CA LEU A 18 -4.50 8.85 -23.86
C LEU A 18 -4.51 8.69 -22.34
N ALA A 19 -5.70 8.86 -21.76
CA ALA A 19 -6.09 8.16 -20.56
C ALA A 19 -6.04 6.65 -20.83
N HIS A 20 -4.89 6.02 -20.59
CA HIS A 20 -4.85 4.57 -20.46
C HIS A 20 -5.59 4.20 -19.18
N ASN A 21 -6.80 3.69 -19.37
CA ASN A 21 -7.68 3.04 -18.40
C ASN A 21 -6.91 2.48 -17.20
N ILE A 22 -6.95 3.23 -16.08
CA ILE A 22 -6.60 2.69 -14.78
C ILE A 22 -7.85 1.98 -14.29
N SER A 23 -7.98 0.71 -14.63
CA SER A 23 -8.87 -0.18 -13.89
C SER A 23 -8.44 -0.15 -12.42
N SER A 24 -9.37 0.19 -11.54
CA SER A 24 -9.12 0.21 -10.11
C SER A 24 -8.64 -1.18 -9.65
N PRO A 25 -7.45 -1.32 -9.04
CA PRO A 25 -6.99 -2.62 -8.53
C PRO A 25 -7.85 -3.16 -7.38
N THR A 26 -8.77 -2.35 -6.82
CA THR A 26 -9.77 -2.81 -5.85
C THR A 26 -10.69 -3.88 -6.45
N ALA A 27 -10.98 -3.79 -7.76
CA ALA A 27 -11.74 -4.84 -8.45
C ALA A 27 -10.96 -6.16 -8.50
N ILE A 28 -9.63 -6.11 -8.59
CA ILE A 28 -8.78 -7.31 -8.67
C ILE A 28 -8.64 -8.01 -7.31
N ILE A 29 -8.68 -7.27 -6.19
CA ILE A 29 -8.63 -7.86 -4.84
C ILE A 29 -9.96 -8.56 -4.49
N LEU A 30 -11.09 -8.07 -5.03
CA LEU A 30 -12.41 -8.66 -4.82
C LEU A 30 -12.78 -9.74 -5.87
N LEU A 31 -12.16 -9.72 -7.05
CA LEU A 31 -12.34 -10.74 -8.08
C LEU A 31 -11.35 -11.89 -7.85
N GLY A 32 -11.62 -12.70 -6.82
CA GLY A 32 -11.15 -14.09 -6.81
C GLY A 32 -11.73 -14.80 -8.04
N CYS A 33 -10.87 -15.22 -8.96
CA CYS A 33 -11.28 -15.96 -10.14
C CYS A 33 -11.85 -17.33 -9.72
N LYS A 34 -13.07 -17.64 -10.18
CA LYS A 34 -13.85 -18.84 -9.85
C LYS A 34 -13.05 -20.12 -10.16
N GLN A 35 -12.78 -20.94 -9.14
CA GLN A 35 -12.53 -22.37 -9.33
C GLN A 35 -13.39 -23.15 -8.34
N GLY A 36 -14.42 -23.83 -8.84
CA GLY A 36 -15.08 -24.97 -8.19
C GLY A 36 -15.82 -24.72 -6.86
N GLY A 37 -17.10 -24.34 -6.93
CA GLY A 37 -18.17 -24.90 -6.10
C GLY A 37 -18.13 -24.87 -4.56
N GLN A 38 -17.20 -24.16 -3.90
CA GLN A 38 -17.17 -24.03 -2.43
C GLN A 38 -17.60 -22.61 -2.00
N PRO A 39 -18.31 -22.46 -0.86
CA PRO A 39 -18.63 -21.13 -0.31
C PRO A 39 -17.34 -20.32 -0.11
N PHE A 40 -17.26 -19.15 -0.74
CA PHE A 40 -16.07 -18.31 -0.71
C PHE A 40 -15.99 -17.58 0.63
N LEU A 41 -15.47 -18.26 1.67
CA LEU A 41 -14.95 -17.55 2.82
C LEU A 41 -13.66 -16.86 2.37
N PRO A 42 -13.53 -15.53 2.46
CA PRO A 42 -12.28 -14.86 2.11
C PRO A 42 -11.16 -15.51 2.92
N THR A 43 -10.02 -15.76 2.28
CA THR A 43 -8.87 -16.24 3.05
C THR A 43 -8.59 -15.22 4.16
N PRO A 44 -8.14 -15.63 5.36
CA PRO A 44 -7.89 -14.66 6.42
C PRO A 44 -6.94 -13.54 5.98
N SER A 45 -6.00 -13.83 5.06
CA SER A 45 -5.18 -12.81 4.41
C SER A 45 -5.97 -11.79 3.60
N ASP A 46 -6.93 -12.23 2.78
CA ASP A 46 -7.75 -11.34 1.95
C ASP A 46 -8.70 -10.51 2.81
N TYR A 47 -9.23 -11.10 3.89
CA TYR A 47 -10.07 -10.41 4.85
C TYR A 47 -9.31 -9.27 5.56
N TRP A 48 -8.16 -9.58 6.18
CA TRP A 48 -7.36 -8.58 6.90
C TRP A 48 -6.81 -7.50 5.99
N LEU A 49 -6.43 -7.88 4.76
CA LEU A 49 -6.04 -6.94 3.71
C LEU A 49 -7.17 -5.97 3.38
N SER A 50 -8.36 -6.51 3.10
CA SER A 50 -9.54 -5.72 2.73
C SER A 50 -9.94 -4.76 3.85
N LEU A 51 -9.87 -5.22 5.11
CA LEU A 51 -10.13 -4.39 6.27
C LEU A 51 -9.12 -3.23 6.39
N LEU A 52 -7.81 -3.49 6.28
CA LEU A 52 -6.79 -2.43 6.28
C LEU A 52 -6.99 -1.45 5.15
N TYR A 53 -7.29 -1.94 3.94
CA TYR A 53 -7.57 -1.10 2.79
C TYR A 53 -8.74 -0.16 3.08
N LYS A 54 -9.87 -0.70 3.54
CA LYS A 54 -11.07 0.09 3.89
C LYS A 54 -10.80 1.14 4.98
N ARG A 55 -9.93 0.82 5.95
CA ARG A 55 -9.59 1.72 7.08
C ARG A 55 -8.57 2.80 6.71
N LEU A 56 -7.68 2.56 5.75
CA LEU A 56 -6.53 3.43 5.48
C LEU A 56 -6.59 4.17 4.15
N ILE A 57 -7.25 3.61 3.12
CA ILE A 57 -7.24 4.15 1.76
C ILE A 57 -8.47 5.02 1.52
N GLY A 58 -8.24 6.27 1.14
CA GLY A 58 -9.27 7.21 0.70
C GLY A 58 -9.53 7.14 -0.81
N PRO A 59 -10.59 7.82 -1.29
CA PRO A 59 -11.06 7.69 -2.67
C PRO A 59 -10.15 8.37 -3.71
N LYS A 60 -9.38 9.38 -3.30
CA LYS A 60 -8.55 10.17 -4.22
C LYS A 60 -7.21 9.49 -4.47
N VAL A 61 -6.98 9.06 -5.72
CA VAL A 61 -5.73 8.46 -6.20
C VAL A 61 -4.67 9.53 -6.42
N LEU A 62 -3.42 9.25 -6.06
CA LEU A 62 -2.28 10.14 -6.22
C LEU A 62 -1.24 9.55 -7.17
N ALA A 63 -0.62 10.41 -7.97
CA ALA A 63 0.53 10.04 -8.79
C ALA A 63 1.82 10.08 -7.95
N ILE A 64 2.65 9.04 -8.11
CA ILE A 64 3.94 8.91 -7.44
C ILE A 64 5.08 8.90 -8.44
N HIS A 65 6.20 9.48 -8.03
CA HIS A 65 7.46 9.30 -8.73
C HIS A 65 8.39 8.42 -7.90
N VAL A 66 8.92 7.37 -8.53
CA VAL A 66 9.94 6.51 -7.94
C VAL A 66 11.22 6.64 -8.75
N ALA A 67 12.24 7.27 -8.20
CA ALA A 67 13.56 7.32 -8.81
C ALA A 67 14.33 6.03 -8.50
N GLY A 68 15.11 5.57 -9.48
CA GLY A 68 15.89 4.32 -9.40
C GLY A 68 15.15 3.06 -9.86
N LEU A 69 13.86 3.14 -10.22
CA LEU A 69 13.21 2.12 -11.04
C LEU A 69 13.60 2.37 -12.50
N GLN A 70 14.30 1.43 -13.11
CA GLN A 70 14.54 1.40 -14.56
C GLN A 70 13.19 1.22 -15.27
N ARG A 71 12.53 2.35 -15.57
CA ARG A 71 11.25 2.36 -16.31
C ARG A 71 11.43 2.23 -17.81
N LYS A 72 12.64 2.37 -18.36
CA LYS A 72 12.88 2.13 -19.78
C LYS A 72 13.04 0.62 -20.02
N PRO A 73 12.11 -0.03 -20.75
CA PRO A 73 12.33 -1.37 -21.27
C PRO A 73 13.59 -1.33 -22.12
N ARG A 74 14.54 -2.23 -21.82
CA ARG A 74 15.54 -2.56 -22.84
C ARG A 74 14.79 -3.34 -23.94
N PRO A 75 15.02 -3.03 -25.23
CA PRO A 75 14.44 -3.81 -26.33
C PRO A 75 14.68 -5.30 -26.09
N GLY A 76 13.64 -6.13 -26.21
CA GLY A 76 13.71 -7.59 -26.00
C GLY A 76 13.59 -8.09 -24.56
N ARG A 77 13.41 -7.23 -23.54
CA ARG A 77 13.20 -7.68 -22.14
C ARG A 77 11.82 -7.28 -21.62
N VAL A 78 10.95 -8.26 -21.39
CA VAL A 78 9.68 -8.07 -20.65
C VAL A 78 10.03 -7.62 -19.23
N ILE A 79 9.80 -6.34 -18.92
CA ILE A 79 9.90 -5.86 -17.53
C ILE A 79 8.71 -6.42 -16.77
N ARG A 80 8.94 -7.50 -16.01
CA ARG A 80 8.03 -7.86 -14.91
C ARG A 80 8.39 -6.95 -13.73
N ASP A 81 7.74 -5.80 -13.62
CA ASP A 81 7.90 -4.96 -12.44
C ASP A 81 7.33 -5.71 -11.23
N LYS A 82 8.23 -6.19 -10.38
CA LYS A 82 7.92 -6.98 -9.18
C LYS A 82 7.79 -6.10 -7.94
N LEU A 83 7.90 -4.77 -8.05
CA LEU A 83 7.64 -3.83 -6.96
C LEU A 83 6.56 -2.84 -7.38
N ARG A 84 5.35 -3.00 -6.84
CA ARG A 84 4.23 -2.12 -7.16
C ARG A 84 4.01 -1.16 -5.99
N ILE A 85 3.92 0.13 -6.28
CA ILE A 85 3.67 1.17 -5.29
C ILE A 85 2.48 1.98 -5.78
N TYR A 86 1.51 2.21 -4.89
CA TYR A 86 0.33 3.01 -5.12
C TYR A 86 0.21 4.06 -4.02
N ALA A 87 -0.44 5.18 -4.31
CA ALA A 87 -0.69 6.21 -3.33
C ALA A 87 -2.10 6.77 -3.45
N HIS A 88 -2.71 7.01 -2.31
CA HIS A 88 -4.03 7.63 -2.20
C HIS A 88 -3.97 8.67 -1.09
N CYS A 89 -4.94 9.58 -1.07
CA CYS A 89 -5.25 10.30 0.15
C CYS A 89 -5.65 9.30 1.24
N THR A 90 -5.28 9.57 2.49
CA THR A 90 -5.70 8.72 3.62
C THR A 90 -7.20 8.82 3.83
N SER A 91 -7.83 7.72 4.24
CA SER A 91 -9.27 7.66 4.51
C SER A 91 -9.70 8.72 5.53
N TYR A 92 -10.73 9.50 5.18
CA TYR A 92 -11.31 10.51 6.07
C TYR A 92 -12.12 9.92 7.24
N HIS A 93 -12.42 8.63 7.20
CA HIS A 93 -13.14 7.93 8.27
C HIS A 93 -12.22 7.51 9.42
N ASN A 94 -10.91 7.65 9.23
CA ASN A 94 -9.93 7.32 10.26
C ASN A 94 -9.53 8.58 11.02
N HIS A 95 -10.12 8.77 12.19
CA HIS A 95 -9.91 9.95 13.04
C HIS A 95 -8.46 10.06 13.59
N ASN A 96 -7.64 9.00 13.48
CA ASN A 96 -6.23 9.04 13.87
C ASN A 96 -5.34 9.81 12.89
N TYR A 97 -5.87 10.18 11.70
CA TYR A 97 -5.12 10.84 10.65
C TYR A 97 -5.77 12.16 10.24
N VAL A 98 -4.99 13.24 10.31
CA VAL A 98 -5.43 14.56 9.88
C VAL A 98 -5.62 14.63 8.36
N ARG A 99 -6.51 15.52 7.92
CA ARG A 99 -6.69 15.84 6.50
C ARG A 99 -5.37 16.28 5.86
N GLY A 100 -5.16 15.92 4.61
CA GLY A 100 -3.88 16.12 3.93
C GLY A 100 -2.85 15.00 4.15
N SER A 101 -3.16 13.99 4.97
CA SER A 101 -2.35 12.76 5.06
C SER A 101 -2.51 11.90 3.80
N ILE A 102 -1.48 11.11 3.49
CA ILE A 102 -1.49 10.19 2.35
C ILE A 102 -1.17 8.78 2.82
N THR A 103 -1.71 7.80 2.11
CA THR A 103 -1.45 6.39 2.34
C THR A 103 -0.78 5.80 1.11
N LEU A 104 0.39 5.20 1.30
CA LEU A 104 1.06 4.38 0.32
C LEU A 104 0.67 2.92 0.54
N TYR A 105 0.45 2.18 -0.53
CA TYR A 105 0.27 0.74 -0.51
C TYR A 105 1.27 0.08 -1.45
N ILE A 106 2.07 -0.84 -0.91
CA ILE A 106 3.25 -1.40 -1.58
C ILE A 106 3.16 -2.92 -1.60
N ILE A 107 3.32 -3.49 -2.79
CA ILE A 107 3.41 -4.93 -3.02
C ILE A 107 4.82 -5.25 -3.49
N ASN A 108 5.56 -6.03 -2.71
CA ASN A 108 6.87 -6.54 -3.11
C ASN A 108 6.75 -8.01 -3.53
N LEU A 109 6.74 -8.26 -4.83
CA LEU A 109 6.76 -9.59 -5.44
C LEU A 109 8.18 -10.11 -5.71
N HIS A 110 9.22 -9.36 -5.30
CA HIS A 110 10.59 -9.88 -5.34
C HIS A 110 10.82 -10.88 -4.19
N ARG A 111 11.73 -11.82 -4.44
CA ARG A 111 12.35 -12.66 -3.40
C ARG A 111 13.40 -11.92 -2.56
N SER A 112 13.62 -10.63 -2.81
CA SER A 112 14.55 -9.78 -2.06
C SER A 112 13.83 -8.60 -1.41
N ARG A 113 14.35 -8.18 -0.25
CA ARG A 113 13.86 -6.99 0.45
C ARG A 113 14.14 -5.72 -0.36
N LYS A 114 13.22 -4.77 -0.34
CA LYS A 114 13.38 -3.44 -0.97
C LYS A 114 13.50 -2.36 0.09
N LYS A 115 14.34 -1.37 -0.19
CA LYS A 115 14.58 -0.21 0.67
C LYS A 115 14.11 1.04 -0.07
N ILE A 116 13.13 1.73 0.47
CA ILE A 116 12.54 2.93 -0.12
C ILE A 116 12.74 4.10 0.83
N LYS A 117 13.35 5.17 0.34
CA LYS A 117 13.48 6.44 1.06
C LYS A 117 12.40 7.40 0.58
N LEU A 118 11.72 8.03 1.53
CA LEU A 118 10.82 9.13 1.21
C LEU A 118 11.65 10.37 0.83
N ALA A 119 11.18 11.12 -0.16
CA ALA A 119 11.87 12.27 -0.72
C ALA A 119 10.98 13.52 -0.73
N GLY A 120 11.59 14.67 -0.98
CA GLY A 120 10.89 15.96 -1.05
C GLY A 120 10.09 16.24 0.22
N THR A 121 8.84 16.66 0.06
CA THR A 121 7.92 17.02 1.17
C THR A 121 7.56 15.85 2.10
N LEU A 122 7.89 14.61 1.72
CA LEU A 122 7.63 13.41 2.51
C LEU A 122 8.80 13.00 3.41
N ARG A 123 10.00 13.53 3.16
CA ARG A 123 11.26 13.05 3.78
C ARG A 123 11.21 13.12 5.30
N ASP A 124 10.76 14.25 5.84
CA ASP A 124 10.84 14.54 7.28
C ASP A 124 9.52 14.28 8.00
N LYS A 125 8.71 13.37 7.46
CA LYS A 125 7.39 13.04 8.01
C LYS A 125 7.44 11.75 8.81
N ILE A 126 6.66 11.72 9.89
CA ILE A 126 6.39 10.49 10.64
C ILE A 126 5.53 9.58 9.78
N VAL A 127 5.87 8.29 9.78
CA VAL A 127 5.18 7.27 8.99
C VAL A 127 4.60 6.22 9.93
N HIS A 128 3.33 5.88 9.77
CA HIS A 128 2.74 4.71 10.42
C HIS A 128 2.79 3.52 9.45
N GLN A 129 3.48 2.46 9.85
CA GLN A 129 3.60 1.23 9.07
C GLN A 129 2.50 0.23 9.47
N TYR A 130 1.95 -0.43 8.46
CA TYR A 130 1.08 -1.60 8.54
C TYR A 130 1.60 -2.66 7.59
N LEU A 131 2.46 -3.54 8.08
CA LEU A 131 3.07 -4.61 7.29
C LEU A 131 2.33 -5.92 7.55
N LEU A 132 1.69 -6.46 6.51
CA LEU A 132 1.08 -7.79 6.57
C LEU A 132 2.09 -8.84 6.15
N GLN A 133 2.19 -9.90 6.95
CA GLN A 133 3.01 -11.07 6.66
C GLN A 133 2.24 -12.33 7.03
N PRO A 134 2.51 -13.46 6.36
CA PRO A 134 2.03 -14.73 6.85
C PRO A 134 2.55 -15.00 8.26
N TYR A 135 1.74 -15.69 9.06
CA TYR A 135 2.08 -16.11 10.42
C TYR A 135 2.20 -17.63 10.48
N GLY A 136 3.17 -18.17 11.21
CA GLY A 136 3.43 -19.61 11.29
C GLY A 136 4.46 -20.12 10.27
N LYS A 137 4.55 -21.45 10.12
CA LYS A 137 5.62 -22.14 9.38
C LYS A 137 5.34 -22.31 7.89
N ASP A 138 4.09 -22.23 7.47
CA ASP A 138 3.65 -22.52 6.10
C ASP A 138 3.96 -21.40 5.09
N GLY A 139 4.60 -20.32 5.54
CA GLY A 139 4.95 -19.19 4.69
C GLY A 139 3.73 -18.62 3.97
N LEU A 140 3.82 -18.40 2.66
CA LEU A 140 2.73 -17.83 1.86
C LEU A 140 1.45 -18.69 1.81
N HIS A 141 1.53 -19.97 2.20
CA HIS A 141 0.37 -20.85 2.26
C HIS A 141 -0.33 -20.83 3.63
N SER A 142 0.17 -20.04 4.58
CA SER A 142 -0.45 -19.92 5.88
C SER A 142 -1.84 -19.31 5.79
N LYS A 143 -2.78 -19.91 6.55
CA LYS A 143 -4.11 -19.36 6.79
C LYS A 143 -4.12 -18.25 7.84
N SER A 144 -3.00 -18.00 8.52
CA SER A 144 -2.88 -16.96 9.54
C SER A 144 -2.00 -15.82 9.06
N VAL A 145 -2.34 -14.60 9.48
CA VAL A 145 -1.61 -13.38 9.12
C VAL A 145 -1.24 -12.61 10.38
N GLN A 146 -0.10 -11.94 10.32
CA GLN A 146 0.35 -11.00 11.34
C GLN A 146 0.46 -9.59 10.76
N LEU A 147 0.13 -8.61 11.58
CA LEU A 147 0.31 -7.18 11.33
C LEU A 147 1.48 -6.68 12.17
N ASN A 148 2.52 -6.18 11.52
CA ASN A 148 3.72 -5.65 12.19
C ASN A 148 4.37 -6.64 13.18
N GLY A 149 4.24 -7.94 12.93
CA GLY A 149 4.76 -9.01 13.79
C GLY A 149 3.79 -9.50 14.87
N GLN A 150 2.57 -8.96 14.93
CA GLN A 150 1.53 -9.40 15.86
C GLN A 150 0.45 -10.18 15.11
N PRO A 151 0.12 -11.43 15.50
CA PRO A 151 -0.95 -12.21 14.87
C PRO A 151 -2.28 -11.45 14.88
N LEU A 152 -3.01 -11.49 13.77
CA LEU A 152 -4.35 -10.96 13.69
C LEU A 152 -5.37 -12.10 13.87
N ALA A 153 -6.25 -11.92 14.83
CA ALA A 153 -7.42 -12.74 15.07
C ALA A 153 -8.59 -11.82 15.47
N MET A 154 -9.81 -12.29 15.25
CA MET A 154 -10.98 -11.68 15.88
C MET A 154 -10.83 -11.75 17.40
N VAL A 155 -11.30 -10.73 18.12
CA VAL A 155 -11.28 -10.74 19.59
C VAL A 155 -12.34 -11.72 20.10
N ASP A 156 -13.51 -11.71 19.46
CA ASP A 156 -14.66 -12.58 19.63
C ASP A 156 -15.46 -12.58 18.31
N ASP A 157 -16.63 -13.25 18.28
CA ASP A 157 -17.43 -13.41 17.06
C ASP A 157 -17.94 -12.10 16.42
N GLY A 158 -17.98 -11.00 17.17
CA GLY A 158 -18.48 -9.69 16.70
C GLY A 158 -17.42 -8.59 16.64
N THR A 159 -16.26 -8.79 17.26
CA THR A 159 -15.31 -7.71 17.55
C THR A 159 -14.03 -7.81 16.73
N LEU A 160 -13.84 -6.82 15.85
CA LEU A 160 -12.59 -6.62 15.12
C LEU A 160 -11.45 -6.25 16.08
N PRO A 161 -10.23 -6.79 15.89
CA PRO A 161 -9.07 -6.37 16.66
C PRO A 161 -8.67 -4.94 16.32
N GLU A 162 -7.96 -4.30 17.25
CA GLU A 162 -7.32 -3.02 16.98
C GLU A 162 -6.15 -3.21 15.99
N LEU A 163 -6.21 -2.51 14.86
CA LEU A 163 -5.13 -2.53 13.86
C LEU A 163 -4.06 -1.50 14.24
N LYS A 164 -3.11 -1.91 15.09
CA LYS A 164 -2.07 -1.02 15.63
C LYS A 164 -0.97 -0.70 14.60
N PRO A 165 -0.71 0.58 14.29
CA PRO A 165 0.43 0.97 13.48
C PRO A 165 1.75 0.78 14.22
N ARG A 166 2.83 0.52 13.48
CA ARG A 166 4.19 0.72 13.97
C ARG A 166 4.70 2.09 13.53
N PRO A 167 4.92 3.05 14.45
CA PRO A 167 5.45 4.36 14.08
C PRO A 167 6.92 4.26 13.65
N LEU A 168 7.25 4.90 12.54
CA LEU A 168 8.59 5.08 12.03
C LEU A 168 8.95 6.56 12.14
N ARG A 169 10.17 6.83 12.65
CA ARG A 169 10.71 8.18 12.76
C ARG A 169 10.88 8.83 11.38
N ALA A 170 10.84 10.16 11.35
CA ALA A 170 11.13 10.95 10.16
C ALA A 170 12.49 10.57 9.54
N GLY A 171 12.57 10.61 8.20
CA GLY A 171 13.76 10.21 7.44
C GLY A 171 14.07 8.72 7.43
N ARG A 172 13.33 7.88 8.15
CA ARG A 172 13.58 6.43 8.18
C ARG A 172 13.32 5.81 6.83
N THR A 173 14.24 4.95 6.38
CA THR A 173 14.06 4.14 5.18
C THR A 173 12.99 3.08 5.43
N LEU A 174 11.99 3.02 4.55
CA LEU A 174 10.98 1.97 4.55
C LEU A 174 11.60 0.67 4.05
N VAL A 175 11.48 -0.40 4.84
CA VAL A 175 12.00 -1.72 4.50
C VAL A 175 10.81 -2.61 4.16
N ILE A 176 10.73 -3.03 2.89
CA ILE A 176 9.67 -3.89 2.39
C ILE A 176 10.22 -5.31 2.25
N PRO A 177 9.81 -6.27 3.10
CA PRO A 177 10.29 -7.64 3.00
C PRO A 177 9.89 -8.32 1.68
N PRO A 178 10.54 -9.44 1.31
CA PRO A 178 10.16 -10.24 0.15
C PRO A 178 8.72 -10.74 0.23
N LEU A 179 8.01 -10.78 -0.89
CA LEU A 179 6.68 -11.41 -0.99
C LEU A 179 5.68 -10.88 0.05
N THR A 180 5.68 -9.56 0.29
CA THR A 180 4.81 -8.92 1.29
C THR A 180 3.97 -7.79 0.70
N MET A 181 2.93 -7.45 1.44
CA MET A 181 2.06 -6.31 1.21
C MET A 181 2.05 -5.41 2.44
N SER A 182 2.12 -4.10 2.22
CA SER A 182 2.24 -3.14 3.32
C SER A 182 1.61 -1.80 3.00
N PHE A 183 1.08 -1.16 4.04
CA PHE A 183 0.57 0.20 3.99
C PHE A 183 1.46 1.11 4.83
N TYR A 184 1.65 2.33 4.34
CA TYR A 184 2.40 3.37 5.04
C TYR A 184 1.59 4.67 5.01
N VAL A 185 1.10 5.09 6.16
CA VAL A 185 0.43 6.38 6.29
C VAL A 185 1.48 7.44 6.62
N VAL A 186 1.71 8.37 5.70
CA VAL A 186 2.62 9.50 5.92
C VAL A 186 1.79 10.63 6.53
N LYS A 187 2.03 10.92 7.80
CA LYS A 187 1.24 11.87 8.58
C LYS A 187 1.64 13.31 8.25
N ASN A 188 0.68 14.22 8.38
CA ASN A 188 0.93 15.67 8.37
C ASN A 188 1.70 16.14 7.11
N VAL A 189 1.49 15.47 5.97
CA VAL A 189 2.06 15.86 4.67
C VAL A 189 1.41 17.14 4.18
N ASN A 190 0.16 17.38 4.59
CA ASN A 190 -0.60 18.55 4.20
C ASN A 190 -0.79 18.64 2.67
N ALA A 191 -0.96 17.48 2.03
CA ALA A 191 -1.13 17.37 0.59
C ALA A 191 -2.41 18.08 0.15
N LEU A 192 -2.28 19.09 -0.73
CA LEU A 192 -3.40 19.92 -1.17
C LEU A 192 -4.57 19.10 -1.74
N ALA A 193 -4.26 18.09 -2.55
CA ALA A 193 -5.27 17.20 -3.14
C ALA A 193 -6.08 16.39 -2.10
N CYS A 194 -5.57 16.27 -0.87
CA CYS A 194 -6.13 15.45 0.21
C CYS A 194 -6.73 16.29 1.36
N ARG A 195 -6.78 17.61 1.21
CA ARG A 195 -7.35 18.51 2.23
C ARG A 195 -8.88 18.57 2.16
N TYR A 196 -9.43 18.45 0.96
CA TYR A 196 -10.86 18.61 0.68
C TYR A 196 -11.46 17.29 0.24
N ARG A 197 -12.76 17.06 0.51
CA ARG A 197 -13.47 15.87 0.06
C ARG A 197 -13.68 15.86 -1.45
#